data_AF-K5WNH2-F1
#
_entry.id   AF-K5WNH2-F1
#
_cell.length_a   1.000
_cell.length_b   1.000
_cell.length_c   1.000
_cell.angle_alpha   90.00
_cell.angle_beta   90.00
_cell.angle_gamma   90.00
#
_symmetry.space_group_name_H-M   'P 1'
#
loop_
_entity.id
_entity.type
_entity.pdbx_description
1 polymer ?
#
loop_
_entity_poly.entity_id
_entity_poly.type
_entity_poly.pdbx_seq_one_letter_code
_entity_poly.pdbx_strand_id
1 'polypeptide(L)'
;MSSSRSRQFKSSGSAGNRSRSQRFGGDPKNEDENIPTAHNQTTPPSSTSWSIRALPVSATGIPPLTTFCMRAFAQGFRRLSSDEASTEELKAWLSAVPDTYISRIFTILKDHGVYPSNDFIAAYLLRGPSITLDGENMPDVSKNTVAAITRRTAVREHLQELHLRDLGKIQDATFAIVVERLPALRILDLGGCTKVGAKTVEAAGISCPALLTLNVNYTSVQPAHVAPVLQACKSLKTMKVAGISSWTEAGVAKLWNALGVKSASNFEPLGLRSLKLKLNPITDQVFNTFLEICPQLRRLDVSFTGIRRPATLLKSTTLEKLSLTSTAIASADLLKAVDGMTELRTLSLGALGRTGGSSIAVANTSAMTMTDDTLKKLSGILAGCKHLKSVNLAGNTKLGTVTGSSLTDFVRHVGRNCEVLNLSGVTSLRSSNLEGLLADDLNLPESPLRVFKLNNTDVDDSAAPYISTCRSLETLEVGGAKITSEGLYDILDGCTMLQRLDLTSCRGVPLTQRRNFFEAYYEARS
;
A
#
# COMPACT_ATOMS: atom_id res chain seq x y z
N MET A 1 23.67 -9.74 68.73
CA MET A 1 23.98 -11.10 68.25
C MET A 1 22.83 -11.50 67.33
N SER A 2 22.89 -11.18 66.04
CA SER A 2 23.55 -11.99 65.00
C SER A 2 22.92 -13.38 64.87
N SER A 3 22.13 -13.61 63.81
CA SER A 3 22.46 -14.62 62.80
C SER A 3 21.29 -14.86 61.86
N SER A 4 21.45 -14.32 60.66
CA SER A 4 20.80 -14.68 59.41
C SER A 4 21.04 -16.16 59.07
N ARG A 5 20.04 -16.86 58.50
CA ARG A 5 20.27 -18.07 57.69
C ARG A 5 19.38 -18.06 56.45
N SER A 6 20.07 -18.07 55.32
CA SER A 6 19.61 -18.18 53.95
C SER A 6 19.03 -19.56 53.65
N ARG A 7 18.01 -19.61 52.79
CA ARG A 7 17.69 -20.80 51.99
C ARG A 7 17.57 -20.41 50.52
N GLN A 8 18.48 -20.97 49.74
CA GLN A 8 18.52 -20.95 48.28
C GLN A 8 17.29 -21.65 47.71
N PHE A 9 16.65 -21.04 46.71
CA PHE A 9 15.83 -21.76 45.74
C PHE A 9 16.50 -21.67 44.37
N LYS A 10 16.78 -22.86 43.81
CA LYS A 10 17.39 -23.09 42.50
C LYS A 10 16.42 -22.65 41.40
N SER A 11 16.87 -21.79 40.49
CA SER A 11 16.18 -21.51 39.22
C SER A 11 16.58 -22.57 38.18
N SER A 12 15.60 -23.32 37.70
CA SER A 12 15.71 -24.16 36.50
C SER A 12 15.41 -23.29 35.27
N GLY A 13 16.29 -23.39 34.27
CA GLY A 13 16.21 -22.63 33.03
C GLY A 13 15.03 -23.01 32.15
N SER A 14 14.41 -22.01 31.54
CA SER A 14 13.47 -22.16 30.43
C SER A 14 14.06 -21.48 29.20
N ALA A 15 14.13 -22.25 28.11
CA ALA A 15 14.72 -21.89 26.83
C ALA A 15 14.01 -20.69 26.18
N GLY A 16 14.81 -19.73 25.71
CA GLY A 16 14.34 -18.54 25.02
C GLY A 16 13.61 -18.86 23.73
N ASN A 17 12.32 -18.54 23.68
CA ASN A 17 11.51 -18.63 22.48
C ASN A 17 11.91 -17.51 21.51
N ARG A 18 12.67 -17.86 20.46
CA ARG A 18 13.00 -16.97 19.33
C ARG A 18 11.74 -16.74 18.49
N SER A 19 11.17 -15.54 18.59
CA SER A 19 10.07 -15.09 17.73
C SER A 19 10.57 -14.92 16.29
N ARG A 20 10.13 -15.82 15.39
CA ARG A 20 10.33 -15.75 13.94
C ARG A 20 9.32 -14.76 13.34
N SER A 21 9.82 -13.60 12.90
CA SER A 21 9.07 -12.62 12.10
C SER A 21 9.03 -13.09 10.64
N GLN A 22 7.89 -13.61 10.17
CA GLN A 22 7.59 -13.85 8.75
C GLN A 22 6.65 -12.74 8.22
N ARG A 23 7.01 -12.13 7.07
CA ARG A 23 6.26 -11.05 6.39
C ARG A 23 5.94 -11.50 4.95
N PHE A 24 4.76 -11.11 4.47
CA PHE A 24 4.21 -11.44 3.16
C PHE A 24 4.35 -10.25 2.20
N GLY A 25 4.83 -10.52 0.98
CA GLY A 25 5.07 -9.54 -0.07
C GLY A 25 3.83 -9.15 -0.89
N GLY A 26 3.95 -8.01 -1.58
CA GLY A 26 2.97 -7.48 -2.53
C GLY A 26 3.66 -6.77 -3.70
N ASP A 27 3.01 -6.84 -4.87
CA ASP A 27 3.48 -6.36 -6.18
C ASP A 27 3.76 -4.84 -6.21
N PRO A 28 4.96 -4.38 -6.63
CA PRO A 28 5.41 -2.99 -6.48
C PRO A 28 4.79 -1.95 -7.41
N LYS A 29 3.79 -2.28 -8.25
CA LYS A 29 3.24 -1.34 -9.26
C LYS A 29 2.03 -0.52 -8.83
N ASN A 30 1.38 -0.83 -7.70
CA ASN A 30 0.23 -0.08 -7.18
C ASN A 30 0.46 0.40 -5.73
N GLU A 31 1.21 1.48 -5.53
CA GLU A 31 1.38 2.09 -4.20
C GLU A 31 0.06 2.60 -3.58
N ASP A 32 -1.00 2.75 -4.38
CA ASP A 32 -2.33 3.14 -3.95
C ASP A 32 -3.22 1.97 -3.50
N GLU A 33 -2.84 0.71 -3.77
CA GLU A 33 -3.59 -0.50 -3.38
C GLU A 33 -3.15 -1.12 -2.05
N ASN A 34 -2.10 -0.59 -1.41
CA ASN A 34 -1.71 -0.97 -0.05
C ASN A 34 -2.72 -0.39 0.97
N ILE A 35 -3.94 -0.91 0.95
CA ILE A 35 -4.95 -0.82 1.98
C ILE A 35 -4.70 -2.01 2.92
N PRO A 36 -4.08 -1.84 4.10
CA PRO A 36 -4.20 -2.83 5.14
C PRO A 36 -5.67 -2.83 5.54
N THR A 37 -6.39 -3.86 5.13
CA THR A 37 -7.69 -4.19 5.69
C THR A 37 -7.52 -4.36 7.20
N ALA A 38 -8.40 -3.75 7.99
CA ALA A 38 -8.37 -3.76 9.45
C ALA A 38 -8.63 -5.16 10.08
N HIS A 39 -8.47 -6.24 9.30
CA HIS A 39 -8.83 -7.61 9.67
C HIS A 39 -7.66 -8.60 9.69
N ASN A 40 -6.44 -8.26 9.23
CA ASN A 40 -5.38 -9.26 9.05
C ASN A 40 -4.17 -9.12 10.00
N GLN A 41 -4.36 -9.12 11.33
CA GLN A 41 -3.23 -9.26 12.27
C GLN A 41 -3.46 -10.15 13.52
N THR A 42 -4.37 -11.13 13.48
CA THR A 42 -4.46 -12.12 14.59
C THR A 42 -4.49 -13.60 14.18
N THR A 43 -4.26 -13.90 12.92
CA THR A 43 -3.91 -15.26 12.45
C THR A 43 -2.92 -15.12 11.29
N PRO A 44 -1.95 -16.04 11.11
CA PRO A 44 -1.10 -16.01 9.91
C PRO A 44 -2.02 -15.99 8.68
N PRO A 45 -1.76 -15.15 7.65
CA PRO A 45 -2.46 -15.27 6.39
C PRO A 45 -2.28 -16.71 5.91
N SER A 46 -3.37 -17.48 5.86
CA SER A 46 -3.40 -18.64 4.99
C SER A 46 -3.07 -18.10 3.60
N SER A 47 -2.03 -18.64 2.96
CA SER A 47 -1.64 -18.34 1.58
C SER A 47 -2.84 -17.90 0.75
N THR A 48 -2.87 -16.65 0.27
CA THR A 48 -3.99 -16.12 -0.51
C THR A 48 -4.27 -17.06 -1.68
N SER A 49 -5.51 -17.57 -1.75
CA SER A 49 -5.92 -18.60 -2.70
C SER A 49 -6.52 -17.94 -3.95
N TRP A 50 -5.77 -17.04 -4.58
CA TRP A 50 -6.21 -16.38 -5.80
C TRP A 50 -6.40 -17.41 -6.91
N SER A 51 -7.54 -17.32 -7.60
CA SER A 51 -7.66 -17.84 -8.95
C SER A 51 -7.35 -16.73 -9.95
N ILE A 52 -6.53 -17.03 -10.94
CA ILE A 52 -6.05 -16.06 -11.92
C ILE A 52 -6.19 -16.66 -13.33
N ARG A 53 -6.74 -15.89 -14.27
CA ARG A 53 -6.67 -16.20 -15.71
C ARG A 53 -5.97 -15.10 -16.48
N ALA A 54 -5.33 -15.47 -17.59
CA ALA A 54 -4.85 -14.52 -18.58
C ALA A 54 -5.91 -14.35 -19.68
N LEU A 55 -6.25 -13.10 -20.02
CA LEU A 55 -7.09 -12.83 -21.19
C LEU A 55 -6.26 -12.91 -22.48
N PRO A 56 -6.86 -13.25 -23.63
CA PRO A 56 -6.17 -13.25 -24.92
C PRO A 56 -5.52 -11.90 -25.22
N VAL A 57 -4.37 -11.93 -25.92
CA VAL A 57 -3.57 -10.72 -26.25
C VAL A 57 -4.38 -9.67 -27.04
N SER A 58 -5.41 -10.10 -27.78
CA SER A 58 -6.32 -9.20 -28.49
C SER A 58 -7.08 -8.25 -27.57
N ALA A 59 -7.25 -8.59 -26.28
CA ALA A 59 -7.95 -7.74 -25.30
C ALA A 59 -7.00 -6.80 -24.51
N THR A 60 -5.67 -7.01 -24.56
CA THR A 60 -4.69 -6.27 -23.73
C THR A 60 -3.64 -5.50 -24.56
N GLY A 61 -3.71 -5.59 -25.88
CA GLY A 61 -2.74 -4.99 -26.81
C GLY A 61 -1.46 -5.82 -26.94
N ILE A 62 -0.81 -5.75 -28.11
CA ILE A 62 0.45 -6.46 -28.36
C ILE A 62 1.58 -5.71 -27.65
N PRO A 63 2.31 -6.33 -26.69
CA PRO A 63 3.40 -5.65 -26.02
C PRO A 63 4.55 -5.34 -26.99
N PRO A 64 5.36 -4.30 -26.72
CA PRO A 64 6.51 -3.98 -27.58
C PRO A 64 7.48 -5.15 -27.69
N LEU A 65 8.18 -5.25 -28.83
CA LEU A 65 9.21 -6.28 -29.06
C LEU A 65 10.24 -6.33 -27.93
N THR A 66 10.63 -5.17 -27.38
CA THR A 66 11.56 -5.09 -26.25
C THR A 66 11.06 -5.83 -25.01
N THR A 67 9.76 -5.77 -24.70
CA THR A 67 9.16 -6.52 -23.59
C THR A 67 9.16 -8.01 -23.87
N PHE A 68 8.87 -8.44 -25.10
CA PHE A 68 8.98 -9.85 -25.49
C PHE A 68 10.41 -10.37 -25.33
N CYS A 69 11.41 -9.65 -25.83
CA CYS A 69 12.81 -10.04 -25.72
C CYS A 69 13.26 -10.16 -24.26
N MET A 70 12.87 -9.23 -23.38
CA MET A 70 13.23 -9.31 -21.97
C MET A 70 12.55 -10.48 -21.24
N ARG A 71 11.30 -10.81 -21.59
CA ARG A 71 10.59 -11.98 -21.04
C ARG A 71 11.25 -13.28 -21.50
N ALA A 72 11.58 -13.39 -22.79
CA ALA A 72 12.30 -14.53 -23.33
C ALA A 72 13.68 -14.70 -22.67
N PHE A 73 14.41 -13.59 -22.50
CA PHE A 73 15.67 -13.56 -21.76
C PHE A 73 15.50 -14.06 -20.32
N ALA A 74 14.49 -13.59 -19.58
CA ALA A 74 14.28 -14.03 -18.20
C ALA A 74 13.93 -15.52 -18.10
N GLN A 75 13.13 -16.05 -19.03
CA GLN A 75 12.83 -17.48 -19.12
C GLN A 75 14.07 -18.31 -19.44
N GLY A 76 14.94 -17.81 -20.33
CA GLY A 76 16.19 -18.46 -20.72
C GLY A 76 17.35 -18.29 -19.74
N PHE A 77 17.27 -17.34 -18.79
CA PHE A 77 18.39 -16.93 -17.95
C PHE A 77 19.04 -18.09 -17.20
N ARG A 78 18.25 -18.96 -16.58
CA ARG A 78 18.78 -20.11 -15.80
C ARG A 78 19.58 -21.08 -16.66
N ARG A 79 19.22 -21.23 -17.95
CA ARG A 79 19.97 -22.06 -18.90
C ARG A 79 21.27 -21.36 -19.30
N LEU A 80 21.20 -20.07 -19.62
CA LEU A 80 22.37 -19.26 -19.99
C LEU A 80 23.39 -19.15 -18.85
N SER A 81 22.94 -19.24 -17.59
CA SER A 81 23.82 -19.21 -16.41
C SER A 81 24.30 -20.59 -15.94
N SER A 82 24.03 -21.67 -16.68
CA SER A 82 24.30 -23.04 -16.23
C SER A 82 25.65 -23.59 -16.70
N ASP A 83 26.17 -23.12 -17.84
CA ASP A 83 27.49 -23.48 -18.36
C ASP A 83 28.41 -22.26 -18.48
N GLU A 84 29.72 -22.50 -18.42
CA GLU A 84 30.74 -21.44 -18.34
C GLU A 84 30.85 -20.60 -19.62
N ALA A 85 30.73 -21.23 -20.80
CA ALA A 85 30.84 -20.55 -22.09
C ALA A 85 29.65 -19.60 -22.32
N SER A 86 28.42 -20.09 -22.14
CA SER A 86 27.21 -19.27 -22.22
C SER A 86 27.18 -18.16 -21.17
N THR A 87 27.80 -18.40 -20.00
CA THR A 87 27.89 -17.39 -18.94
C THR A 87 28.82 -16.24 -19.34
N GLU A 88 29.94 -16.51 -20.01
CA GLU A 88 30.81 -15.44 -20.52
C GLU A 88 30.14 -14.63 -21.64
N GLU A 89 29.44 -15.28 -22.56
CA GLU A 89 28.64 -14.58 -23.58
C GLU A 89 27.54 -13.73 -22.95
N LEU A 90 26.83 -14.26 -21.96
CA LEU A 90 25.81 -13.54 -21.19
C LEU A 90 26.38 -12.28 -20.54
N LYS A 91 27.56 -12.37 -19.91
CA LYS A 91 28.25 -11.23 -19.30
C LYS A 91 28.63 -10.18 -20.34
N ALA A 92 29.11 -10.59 -21.51
CA ALA A 92 29.43 -9.69 -22.61
C ALA A 92 28.18 -8.97 -23.14
N TRP A 93 27.07 -9.70 -23.35
CA TRP A 93 25.81 -9.12 -23.79
C TRP A 93 25.26 -8.11 -22.77
N LEU A 94 25.21 -8.47 -21.49
CA LEU A 94 24.74 -7.55 -20.44
C LEU A 94 25.63 -6.32 -20.29
N SER A 95 26.92 -6.45 -20.58
CA SER A 95 27.84 -5.30 -20.60
C SER A 95 27.50 -4.34 -21.74
N ALA A 96 27.15 -4.87 -22.92
CA ALA A 96 26.77 -4.09 -24.09
C ALA A 96 25.35 -3.48 -24.04
N VAL A 97 24.43 -4.04 -23.26
CA VAL A 97 23.06 -3.51 -23.13
C VAL A 97 23.08 -2.09 -22.57
N PRO A 98 22.33 -1.14 -23.16
CA PRO A 98 22.23 0.23 -22.63
C PRO A 98 21.61 0.30 -21.22
N ASP A 99 22.12 1.22 -20.41
CA ASP A 99 21.70 1.47 -19.02
C ASP A 99 20.19 1.67 -18.85
N THR A 100 19.54 2.26 -19.85
CA THR A 100 18.09 2.53 -19.85
C THR A 100 17.24 1.26 -19.83
N TYR A 101 17.79 0.11 -20.24
CA TYR A 101 17.09 -1.17 -20.25
C TYR A 101 17.40 -2.05 -19.03
N ILE A 102 18.49 -1.80 -18.32
CA ILE A 102 18.97 -2.69 -17.24
C ILE A 102 17.98 -2.76 -16.07
N SER A 103 17.40 -1.63 -15.66
CA SER A 103 16.40 -1.62 -14.59
C SER A 103 15.15 -2.44 -14.95
N ARG A 104 14.73 -2.41 -16.22
CA ARG A 104 13.60 -3.19 -16.73
C ARG A 104 13.94 -4.67 -16.84
N ILE A 105 15.12 -5.03 -17.34
CA ILE A 105 15.61 -6.41 -17.40
C ILE A 105 15.66 -6.99 -15.98
N PHE A 106 16.24 -6.27 -15.03
CA PHE A 106 16.33 -6.74 -13.66
C PHE A 106 14.95 -6.89 -13.01
N THR A 107 14.02 -5.99 -13.31
CA THR A 107 12.62 -6.12 -12.86
C THR A 107 11.97 -7.39 -13.42
N ILE A 108 12.09 -7.65 -14.73
CA ILE A 108 11.48 -8.82 -15.36
C ILE A 108 12.11 -10.13 -14.86
N LEU A 109 13.41 -10.15 -14.57
CA LEU A 109 14.07 -11.30 -13.93
C LEU A 109 13.42 -11.61 -12.57
N LYS A 110 13.22 -10.60 -11.72
CA LYS A 110 12.54 -10.75 -10.42
C LYS A 110 11.10 -11.22 -10.58
N ASP A 111 10.36 -10.67 -11.54
CA ASP A 111 8.97 -11.08 -11.84
C ASP A 111 8.88 -12.56 -12.26
N HIS A 112 9.95 -13.14 -12.80
CA HIS A 112 10.05 -14.57 -13.15
C HIS A 112 10.70 -15.43 -12.04
N GLY A 113 10.93 -14.87 -10.85
CA GLY A 113 11.59 -15.58 -9.74
C GLY A 113 13.04 -15.96 -10.05
N VAL A 114 13.74 -15.15 -10.85
CA VAL A 114 15.15 -15.31 -11.17
C VAL A 114 15.96 -14.28 -10.39
N TYR A 115 16.77 -14.75 -9.46
CA TYR A 115 17.58 -13.92 -8.56
C TYR A 115 19.07 -14.25 -8.76
N PRO A 116 19.80 -13.46 -9.55
CA PRO A 116 21.23 -13.67 -9.75
C PRO A 116 22.02 -13.49 -8.45
N SER A 117 23.26 -13.99 -8.41
CA SER A 117 24.12 -13.82 -7.24
C SER A 117 24.43 -12.35 -6.95
N ASN A 118 24.77 -12.03 -5.71
CA ASN A 118 25.14 -10.67 -5.31
C ASN A 118 26.28 -10.08 -6.15
N ASP A 119 27.29 -10.89 -6.49
CA ASP A 119 28.41 -10.46 -7.31
C ASP A 119 27.98 -10.18 -8.75
N PHE A 120 27.08 -11.01 -9.31
CA PHE A 120 26.51 -10.78 -10.63
C PHE A 120 25.66 -9.50 -10.66
N ILE A 121 24.83 -9.29 -9.64
CA ILE A 121 24.03 -8.07 -9.49
C ILE A 121 24.95 -6.85 -9.44
N ALA A 122 25.96 -6.88 -8.57
CA ALA A 122 26.91 -5.78 -8.41
C ALA A 122 27.71 -5.48 -9.68
N ALA A 123 28.08 -6.52 -10.42
CA ALA A 123 28.86 -6.39 -11.64
C ALA A 123 28.03 -5.85 -12.81
N TYR A 124 26.79 -6.31 -13.00
CA TYR A 124 26.06 -6.08 -14.27
C TYR A 124 24.71 -5.35 -14.13
N LEU A 125 24.08 -5.38 -12.96
CA LEU A 125 22.69 -4.93 -12.79
C LEU A 125 22.54 -3.63 -11.97
N LEU A 126 23.54 -3.25 -11.17
CA LEU A 126 23.57 -1.96 -10.45
C LEU A 126 24.05 -0.81 -11.35
N ARG A 127 23.29 -0.50 -12.42
CA ARG A 127 23.58 0.57 -13.38
C ARG A 127 22.28 1.20 -13.93
N GLY A 128 22.42 2.35 -14.56
CA GLY A 128 21.30 3.14 -15.07
C GLY A 128 20.65 4.09 -14.05
N PRO A 129 19.58 4.78 -14.46
CA PRO A 129 19.01 5.90 -13.69
C PRO A 129 18.14 5.46 -12.51
N SER A 130 17.80 4.17 -12.41
CA SER A 130 16.93 3.62 -11.37
C SER A 130 17.46 2.26 -10.93
N ILE A 131 17.67 2.10 -9.63
CA ILE A 131 18.15 0.85 -9.00
C ILE A 131 17.14 0.41 -7.94
N THR A 132 16.77 -0.87 -7.98
CA THR A 132 15.82 -1.46 -7.03
C THR A 132 16.36 -2.75 -6.43
N LEU A 133 16.64 -2.73 -5.12
CA LEU A 133 16.92 -3.89 -4.29
C LEU A 133 15.82 -4.05 -3.23
N ASP A 134 15.33 -5.26 -3.09
CA ASP A 134 14.18 -5.59 -2.26
C ASP A 134 14.48 -6.84 -1.44
N GLY A 135 14.58 -6.68 -0.12
CA GLY A 135 14.95 -7.74 0.82
C GLY A 135 13.87 -8.79 1.03
N GLU A 136 12.60 -8.52 0.70
CA GLU A 136 11.54 -9.54 0.81
C GLU A 136 11.71 -10.61 -0.27
N ASN A 137 12.00 -10.17 -1.49
CA ASN A 137 12.20 -11.06 -2.64
C ASN A 137 13.65 -11.52 -2.79
N MET A 138 14.61 -10.75 -2.26
CA MET A 138 16.05 -11.02 -2.33
C MET A 138 16.68 -11.00 -0.92
N PRO A 139 16.44 -12.05 -0.10
CA PRO A 139 16.85 -12.07 1.32
C PRO A 139 18.38 -12.08 1.54
N ASP A 140 19.14 -12.35 0.49
CA ASP A 140 20.61 -12.46 0.50
C ASP A 140 21.32 -11.16 0.14
N VAL A 141 20.60 -10.06 -0.14
CA VAL A 141 21.23 -8.76 -0.42
C VAL A 141 22.12 -8.34 0.76
N SER A 142 23.42 -8.25 0.50
CA SER A 142 24.43 -7.97 1.51
C SER A 142 24.77 -6.47 1.60
N LYS A 143 25.44 -6.09 2.69
CA LYS A 143 26.04 -4.74 2.81
C LYS A 143 27.01 -4.42 1.66
N ASN A 144 27.70 -5.44 1.14
CA ASN A 144 28.67 -5.27 0.05
C ASN A 144 27.96 -5.00 -1.28
N THR A 145 26.80 -5.62 -1.49
CA THR A 145 25.93 -5.39 -2.65
C THR A 145 25.41 -3.95 -2.64
N VAL A 146 24.94 -3.46 -1.49
CA VAL A 146 24.51 -2.06 -1.35
C VAL A 146 25.67 -1.09 -1.54
N ALA A 147 26.83 -1.36 -0.92
CA ALA A 147 28.03 -0.53 -1.13
C ALA A 147 28.52 -0.54 -2.59
N ALA A 148 28.21 -1.58 -3.37
CA ALA A 148 28.60 -1.69 -4.76
C ALA A 148 27.86 -0.71 -5.69
N ILE A 149 26.71 -0.16 -5.27
CA ILE A 149 25.90 0.78 -6.05
C ILE A 149 26.75 1.95 -6.55
N THR A 150 27.64 2.49 -5.71
CA THR A 150 28.45 3.67 -6.05
C THR A 150 29.83 3.33 -6.60
N ARG A 151 30.10 2.07 -6.98
CA ARG A 151 31.38 1.68 -7.62
C ARG A 151 31.56 2.31 -9.00
N ARG A 152 30.47 2.48 -9.75
CA ARG A 152 30.49 3.02 -11.11
C ARG A 152 30.33 4.54 -11.07
N THR A 153 31.22 5.26 -11.76
CA THR A 153 31.14 6.74 -11.87
C THR A 153 29.83 7.21 -12.49
N ALA A 154 29.39 6.54 -13.57
CA ALA A 154 28.11 6.86 -14.21
C ALA A 154 26.93 6.81 -13.24
N VAL A 155 26.90 5.84 -12.31
CA VAL A 155 25.84 5.74 -11.29
C VAL A 155 25.92 6.88 -10.28
N ARG A 156 27.12 7.25 -9.83
CA ARG A 156 27.31 8.39 -8.92
C ARG A 156 26.76 9.69 -9.51
N GLU A 157 26.95 9.90 -10.80
CA GLU A 157 26.56 11.15 -11.47
C GLU A 157 25.11 11.18 -11.96
N HIS A 158 24.51 10.03 -12.28
CA HIS A 158 23.24 9.98 -13.02
C HIS A 158 22.12 9.18 -12.34
N LEU A 159 22.37 8.51 -11.21
CA LEU A 159 21.31 7.77 -10.52
C LEU A 159 20.26 8.72 -9.96
N GLN A 160 19.02 8.59 -10.44
CA GLN A 160 17.89 9.44 -10.04
C GLN A 160 16.98 8.74 -9.04
N GLU A 161 16.89 7.41 -9.10
CA GLU A 161 15.97 6.64 -8.26
C GLU A 161 16.70 5.50 -7.57
N LEU A 162 16.65 5.50 -6.24
CA LEU A 162 17.24 4.46 -5.41
C LEU A 162 16.17 3.87 -4.50
N HIS A 163 15.80 2.63 -4.77
CA HIS A 163 14.84 1.86 -4.00
C HIS A 163 15.55 0.70 -3.30
N LEU A 164 15.73 0.81 -1.98
CA LEU A 164 16.35 -0.18 -1.12
C LEU A 164 15.34 -0.55 -0.02
N ARG A 165 14.54 -1.59 -0.27
CA ARG A 165 13.42 -1.94 0.61
C ARG A 165 13.71 -3.20 1.42
N ASP A 166 13.19 -3.24 2.64
CA ASP A 166 13.22 -4.41 3.53
C ASP A 166 14.62 -4.99 3.81
N LEU A 167 15.67 -4.17 3.70
CA LEU A 167 17.06 -4.55 3.99
C LEU A 167 17.41 -4.37 5.48
N GLY A 168 16.55 -4.85 6.38
CA GLY A 168 16.64 -4.63 7.84
C GLY A 168 17.91 -5.20 8.52
N LYS A 169 18.70 -6.01 7.82
CA LYS A 169 20.00 -6.51 8.32
C LYS A 169 21.11 -5.46 8.19
N ILE A 170 21.02 -4.56 7.21
CA ILE A 170 22.06 -3.59 6.83
C ILE A 170 22.00 -2.37 7.77
N GLN A 171 23.17 -1.85 8.15
CA GLN A 171 23.28 -0.76 9.12
C GLN A 171 23.12 0.62 8.44
N ASP A 172 22.61 1.60 9.18
CA ASP A 172 22.44 3.00 8.73
C ASP A 172 23.67 3.55 7.98
N ALA A 173 24.87 3.35 8.55
CA ALA A 173 26.12 3.85 7.98
C ALA A 173 26.41 3.33 6.56
N THR A 174 25.95 2.13 6.20
CA THR A 174 26.13 1.60 4.84
C THR A 174 25.30 2.37 3.83
N PHE A 175 24.06 2.73 4.18
CA PHE A 175 23.21 3.53 3.31
C PHE A 175 23.71 4.97 3.21
N ALA A 176 24.15 5.56 4.33
CA ALA A 176 24.71 6.92 4.35
C ALA A 176 25.88 7.07 3.36
N ILE A 177 26.88 6.16 3.39
CA ILE A 177 28.03 6.19 2.46
C ILE A 177 27.60 6.14 0.99
N VAL A 178 26.52 5.40 0.69
CA VAL A 178 25.96 5.34 -0.66
C VAL A 178 25.30 6.66 -1.03
N VAL A 179 24.41 7.17 -0.17
CA VAL A 179 23.64 8.40 -0.41
C VAL A 179 24.53 9.64 -0.53
N GLU A 180 25.62 9.72 0.24
CA GLU A 180 26.62 10.81 0.17
C GLU A 180 27.23 10.99 -1.22
N ARG A 181 27.14 9.99 -2.10
CA ARG A 181 27.76 9.98 -3.43
C ARG A 181 26.76 10.08 -4.57
N LEU A 182 25.52 10.52 -4.31
CA LEU A 182 24.41 10.53 -5.28
C LEU A 182 23.77 11.93 -5.41
N PRO A 183 24.48 12.93 -5.99
CA PRO A 183 23.98 14.30 -6.12
C PRO A 183 22.75 14.48 -7.01
N ALA A 184 22.55 13.59 -7.99
CA ALA A 184 21.41 13.64 -8.90
C ALA A 184 20.14 12.94 -8.37
N LEU A 185 20.16 12.44 -7.13
CA LEU A 185 19.09 11.61 -6.60
C LEU A 185 17.79 12.41 -6.42
N ARG A 186 16.70 11.85 -6.96
CA ARG A 186 15.34 12.41 -6.94
C ARG A 186 14.39 11.57 -6.10
N ILE A 187 14.59 10.25 -6.04
CA ILE A 187 13.80 9.34 -5.22
C ILE A 187 14.73 8.52 -4.34
N LEU A 188 14.52 8.61 -3.03
CA LEU A 188 15.17 7.75 -2.04
C LEU A 188 14.08 6.97 -1.29
N ASP A 189 14.04 5.66 -1.51
CA ASP A 189 13.11 4.75 -0.85
C ASP A 189 13.86 3.72 -0.01
N LEU A 190 13.68 3.83 1.30
CA LEU A 190 14.31 3.02 2.34
C LEU A 190 13.26 2.26 3.16
N GLY A 191 12.06 2.07 2.63
CA GLY A 191 10.94 1.43 3.34
C GLY A 191 11.34 0.06 3.91
N GLY A 192 11.04 -0.18 5.19
CA GLY A 192 11.33 -1.47 5.84
C GLY A 192 12.80 -1.69 6.23
N CYS A 193 13.71 -0.76 5.91
CA CYS A 193 15.10 -0.80 6.39
C CYS A 193 15.17 -0.37 7.86
N THR A 194 14.78 -1.27 8.76
CA THR A 194 14.55 -0.98 10.19
C THR A 194 15.70 -0.33 10.95
N LYS A 195 16.94 -0.51 10.50
CA LYS A 195 18.16 0.07 11.09
C LYS A 195 18.56 1.43 10.53
N VAL A 196 17.87 1.95 9.50
CA VAL A 196 18.12 3.30 8.97
C VAL A 196 17.68 4.34 10.01
N GLY A 197 18.54 5.32 10.25
CA GLY A 197 18.42 6.32 11.31
C GLY A 197 18.88 7.70 10.83
N ALA A 198 19.56 8.44 11.70
CA ALA A 198 19.96 9.83 11.42
C ALA A 198 20.92 9.95 10.23
N LYS A 199 21.94 9.09 10.15
CA LYS A 199 23.09 9.28 9.25
C LYS A 199 22.67 9.33 7.79
N THR A 200 21.80 8.40 7.38
CA THR A 200 21.37 8.32 5.98
C THR A 200 20.51 9.51 5.57
N VAL A 201 19.64 9.99 6.45
CA VAL A 201 18.73 11.11 6.16
C VAL A 201 19.49 12.44 6.20
N GLU A 202 20.42 12.60 7.13
CA GLU A 202 21.34 13.75 7.16
C GLU A 202 22.21 13.79 5.90
N ALA A 203 22.78 12.65 5.49
CA ALA A 203 23.53 12.53 4.23
C ALA A 203 22.68 12.92 3.01
N ALA A 204 21.41 12.51 2.96
CA ALA A 204 20.49 12.90 1.90
C ALA A 204 20.25 14.42 1.89
N GLY A 205 20.07 15.04 3.06
CA GLY A 205 19.90 16.48 3.18
C GLY A 205 21.13 17.27 2.71
N ILE A 206 22.34 16.74 2.90
CA ILE A 206 23.58 17.38 2.47
C ILE A 206 23.83 17.16 0.97
N SER A 207 23.60 15.94 0.48
CA SER A 207 24.15 15.51 -0.81
C SER A 207 23.13 15.51 -1.94
N CYS A 208 21.83 15.48 -1.65
CA CYS A 208 20.78 15.26 -2.66
C CYS A 208 19.80 16.44 -2.78
N PRO A 209 20.24 17.64 -3.23
CA PRO A 209 19.38 18.84 -3.27
C PRO A 209 18.16 18.72 -4.22
N ALA A 210 18.23 17.82 -5.20
CA ALA A 210 17.17 17.56 -6.18
C ALA A 210 16.10 16.55 -5.70
N LEU A 211 16.16 16.12 -4.43
CA LEU A 211 15.26 15.08 -3.91
C LEU A 211 13.80 15.52 -3.99
N LEU A 212 12.98 14.69 -4.65
CA LEU A 212 11.54 14.86 -4.84
C LEU A 212 10.72 13.96 -3.90
N THR A 213 11.24 12.76 -3.61
CA THR A 213 10.57 11.77 -2.76
C THR A 213 11.54 11.19 -1.74
N LEU A 214 11.13 11.25 -0.47
CA LEU A 214 11.77 10.54 0.63
C LEU A 214 10.76 9.54 1.23
N ASN A 215 11.10 8.26 1.18
CA ASN A 215 10.36 7.21 1.88
C ASN A 215 11.25 6.54 2.92
N VAL A 216 10.88 6.70 4.18
CA VAL A 216 11.55 6.09 5.35
C VAL A 216 10.54 5.34 6.22
N ASN A 217 9.45 4.82 5.63
CA ASN A 217 8.46 4.02 6.33
C ASN A 217 9.13 2.84 7.07
N TYR A 218 8.67 2.54 8.28
CA TYR A 218 9.13 1.40 9.08
C TYR A 218 10.65 1.36 9.31
N THR A 219 11.27 2.54 9.41
CA THR A 219 12.68 2.73 9.80
C THR A 219 12.78 3.23 11.25
N SER A 220 13.99 3.57 11.70
CA SER A 220 14.26 4.19 13.01
C SER A 220 14.44 5.72 12.94
N VAL A 221 14.08 6.35 11.81
CA VAL A 221 14.24 7.80 11.56
C VAL A 221 13.32 8.62 12.46
N GLN A 222 13.92 9.37 13.39
CA GLN A 222 13.20 10.28 14.29
C GLN A 222 12.74 11.54 13.53
N PRO A 223 11.68 12.23 13.98
CA PRO A 223 11.21 13.43 13.31
C PRO A 223 12.29 14.50 13.12
N ALA A 224 13.11 14.78 14.14
CA ALA A 224 14.17 15.80 14.02
C ALA A 224 15.22 15.48 12.94
N HIS A 225 15.44 14.20 12.63
CA HIS A 225 16.44 13.80 11.62
C HIS A 225 16.01 14.17 10.19
N VAL A 226 14.72 14.43 9.92
CA VAL A 226 14.29 14.87 8.59
C VAL A 226 14.47 16.37 8.35
N ALA A 227 14.86 17.14 9.38
CA ALA A 227 15.02 18.59 9.26
C ALA A 227 16.01 19.01 8.17
N PRO A 228 17.22 18.40 8.04
CA PRO A 228 18.17 18.76 6.99
C PRO A 228 17.60 18.57 5.58
N VAL A 229 16.84 17.49 5.36
CA VAL A 229 16.18 17.24 4.07
C VAL A 229 15.13 18.32 3.79
N LEU A 230 14.28 18.64 4.77
CA LEU A 230 13.24 19.67 4.59
C LEU A 230 13.84 21.08 4.39
N GLN A 231 15.02 21.35 4.95
CA GLN A 231 15.73 22.62 4.75
C GLN A 231 16.41 22.71 3.39
N ALA A 232 17.13 21.67 2.97
CA ALA A 232 17.95 21.69 1.77
C ALA A 232 17.21 21.29 0.49
N CYS A 233 16.31 20.30 0.56
CA CYS A 233 15.61 19.74 -0.59
C CYS A 233 14.35 20.53 -0.91
N LYS A 234 14.49 21.74 -1.44
CA LYS A 234 13.36 22.64 -1.75
C LYS A 234 12.38 22.09 -2.80
N SER A 235 12.80 21.09 -3.57
CA SER A 235 11.96 20.40 -4.56
C SER A 235 11.18 19.20 -4.00
N LEU A 236 11.30 18.91 -2.69
CA LEU A 236 10.66 17.75 -2.08
C LEU A 236 9.13 17.85 -2.15
N LYS A 237 8.50 16.84 -2.76
CA LYS A 237 7.05 16.75 -2.97
C LYS A 237 6.41 15.65 -2.15
N THR A 238 7.14 14.57 -1.85
CA THR A 238 6.59 13.40 -1.18
C THR A 238 7.45 13.02 0.02
N MET A 239 6.81 12.91 1.19
CA MET A 239 7.44 12.40 2.40
C MET A 239 6.58 11.27 3.00
N LYS A 240 7.18 10.09 3.15
CA LYS A 240 6.54 8.91 3.76
C LYS A 240 7.30 8.47 5.00
N VAL A 241 6.63 8.52 6.16
CA VAL A 241 7.20 8.30 7.50
C VAL A 241 6.29 7.42 8.36
N ALA A 242 5.62 6.44 7.75
CA ALA A 242 4.65 5.58 8.41
C ALA A 242 5.30 4.52 9.32
N GLY A 243 4.63 4.20 10.44
CA GLY A 243 4.99 3.08 11.31
C GLY A 243 6.30 3.28 12.05
N ILE A 244 6.61 4.52 12.43
CA ILE A 244 7.80 4.88 13.20
C ILE A 244 7.32 5.36 14.58
N SER A 245 7.44 4.51 15.59
CA SER A 245 6.83 4.72 16.92
C SER A 245 7.30 5.99 17.65
N SER A 246 8.40 6.59 17.23
CA SER A 246 8.92 7.81 17.81
C SER A 246 8.32 9.11 17.24
N TRP A 247 7.53 9.02 16.17
CA TRP A 247 6.74 10.12 15.64
C TRP A 247 5.55 10.41 16.55
N THR A 248 5.88 10.96 17.72
CA THR A 248 4.98 11.45 18.77
C THR A 248 4.88 12.97 18.69
N GLU A 249 3.92 13.57 19.41
CA GLU A 249 3.82 15.03 19.58
C GLU A 249 5.16 15.66 19.99
N ALA A 250 5.83 15.10 21.00
CA ALA A 250 7.13 15.58 21.47
C ALA A 250 8.25 15.41 20.44
N GLY A 251 8.23 14.31 19.68
CA GLY A 251 9.17 14.08 18.60
C GLY A 251 9.04 15.12 17.49
N VAL A 252 7.81 15.39 17.05
CA VAL A 252 7.53 16.36 15.99
C VAL A 252 7.75 17.80 16.47
N ALA A 253 7.50 18.11 17.74
CA ALA A 253 7.89 19.40 18.31
C ALA A 253 9.41 19.66 18.20
N LYS A 254 10.26 18.64 18.36
CA LYS A 254 11.70 18.76 18.11
C LYS A 254 12.03 19.04 16.65
N LEU A 255 11.27 18.47 15.70
CA LEU A 255 11.39 18.79 14.28
C LEU A 255 11.07 20.27 14.02
N TRP A 256 9.97 20.77 14.58
CA TRP A 256 9.58 22.19 14.47
C TRP A 256 10.64 23.12 15.04
N ASN A 257 11.20 22.78 16.20
CA ASN A 257 12.33 23.53 16.76
C ASN A 257 13.57 23.49 15.85
N ALA A 258 13.91 22.32 15.29
CA ALA A 258 15.03 22.18 14.36
C ALA A 258 14.84 22.97 13.05
N LEU A 259 13.59 23.15 12.62
CA LEU A 259 13.23 23.97 11.47
C LEU A 259 13.04 25.46 11.81
N GLY A 260 13.12 25.85 13.08
CA GLY A 260 12.87 27.22 13.53
C GLY A 260 11.38 27.63 13.47
N VAL A 261 10.46 26.67 13.40
CA VAL A 261 9.01 26.90 13.37
C VAL A 261 8.54 27.30 14.77
N LYS A 262 8.37 28.61 15.01
CA LYS A 262 7.76 29.14 16.25
C LYS A 262 6.23 29.18 16.19
N SER A 263 5.70 29.38 14.99
CA SER A 263 4.28 29.36 14.65
C SER A 263 4.17 28.99 13.17
N ALA A 264 3.14 28.23 12.79
CA ALA A 264 2.90 27.88 11.39
C ALA A 264 2.70 29.12 10.50
N SER A 265 2.20 30.22 11.07
CA SER A 265 1.98 31.49 10.36
C SER A 265 3.27 32.19 9.90
N ASN A 266 4.42 31.89 10.53
CA ASN A 266 5.67 32.62 10.33
C ASN A 266 6.75 31.80 9.61
N PHE A 267 6.39 30.60 9.14
CA PHE A 267 7.31 29.68 8.49
C PHE A 267 7.06 29.64 6.98
N GLU A 268 8.14 29.57 6.19
CA GLU A 268 8.04 29.41 4.75
C GLU A 268 7.33 28.07 4.44
N PRO A 269 6.18 28.07 3.74
CA PRO A 269 5.44 26.84 3.50
C PRO A 269 6.25 25.79 2.75
N LEU A 270 6.14 24.53 3.18
CA LEU A 270 6.80 23.41 2.50
C LEU A 270 6.03 23.08 1.21
N GLY A 271 6.77 22.81 0.13
CA GLY A 271 6.23 22.38 -1.17
C GLY A 271 5.70 20.95 -1.23
N LEU A 272 5.41 20.33 -0.07
CA LEU A 272 4.93 18.96 0.01
C LEU A 272 3.53 18.82 -0.59
N ARG A 273 3.37 17.81 -1.45
CA ARG A 273 2.11 17.42 -2.10
C ARG A 273 1.58 16.09 -1.59
N SER A 274 2.44 15.22 -1.08
CA SER A 274 2.07 13.93 -0.52
C SER A 274 2.73 13.68 0.83
N LEU A 275 1.92 13.38 1.83
CA LEU A 275 2.36 13.12 3.20
C LEU A 275 1.71 11.84 3.73
N LYS A 276 2.53 10.91 4.21
CA LYS A 276 2.08 9.65 4.81
C LYS A 276 2.62 9.51 6.24
N LEU A 277 1.74 9.66 7.22
CA LEU A 277 2.00 9.63 8.67
C LEU A 277 1.32 8.45 9.38
N LYS A 278 0.70 7.56 8.61
CA LYS A 278 -0.03 6.38 9.09
C LYS A 278 0.75 5.58 10.15
N LEU A 279 0.01 4.97 11.10
CA LEU A 279 0.54 4.12 12.19
C LEU A 279 1.47 4.83 13.18
N ASN A 280 1.59 6.16 13.12
CA ASN A 280 2.34 6.92 14.11
C ASN A 280 1.43 7.35 15.27
N PRO A 281 1.95 7.43 16.51
CA PRO A 281 1.20 7.89 17.68
C PRO A 281 1.05 9.43 17.71
N ILE A 282 0.41 9.98 16.66
CA ILE A 282 0.11 11.41 16.51
C ILE A 282 -1.38 11.69 16.70
N THR A 283 -1.70 12.93 17.06
CA THR A 283 -3.06 13.42 17.32
C THR A 283 -3.40 14.62 16.44
N ASP A 284 -4.53 15.27 16.70
CA ASP A 284 -5.01 16.44 15.95
C ASP A 284 -4.01 17.62 15.95
N GLN A 285 -3.19 17.78 17.01
CA GLN A 285 -2.25 18.90 17.12
C GLN A 285 -1.16 18.84 16.04
N VAL A 286 -0.33 17.79 16.02
CA VAL A 286 0.66 17.58 14.97
C VAL A 286 0.04 17.59 13.59
N PHE A 287 -1.11 16.94 13.44
CA PHE A 287 -1.82 16.87 12.17
C PHE A 287 -2.18 18.26 11.63
N ASN A 288 -2.79 19.11 12.46
CA ASN A 288 -3.21 20.45 12.06
C ASN A 288 -2.01 21.32 11.66
N THR A 289 -0.90 21.24 12.40
CA THR A 289 0.33 22.00 12.08
C THR A 289 0.92 21.59 10.73
N PHE A 290 0.93 20.29 10.39
CA PHE A 290 1.38 19.84 9.06
C PHE A 290 0.54 20.42 7.92
N LEU A 291 -0.79 20.48 8.08
CA LEU A 291 -1.67 21.06 7.05
C LEU A 291 -1.49 22.56 6.88
N GLU A 292 -1.17 23.30 7.95
CA GLU A 292 -0.86 24.73 7.85
C GLU A 292 0.49 24.98 7.16
N ILE A 293 1.50 24.16 7.48
CA ILE A 293 2.85 24.29 6.91
C ILE A 293 2.93 23.76 5.47
N CYS A 294 2.05 22.83 5.09
CA CYS A 294 2.03 22.20 3.76
C CYS A 294 0.74 22.55 2.99
N PRO A 295 0.52 23.81 2.58
CA PRO A 295 -0.74 24.24 1.96
C PRO A 295 -0.99 23.66 0.57
N GLN A 296 0.04 23.08 -0.08
CA GLN A 296 -0.06 22.45 -1.41
C GLN A 296 -0.37 20.95 -1.35
N LEU A 297 -0.73 20.44 -0.17
CA LEU A 297 -0.97 19.02 0.01
C LEU A 297 -2.15 18.55 -0.84
N ARG A 298 -1.95 17.45 -1.58
CA ARG A 298 -2.95 16.78 -2.41
C ARG A 298 -3.24 15.36 -1.96
N ARG A 299 -2.29 14.71 -1.28
CA ARG A 299 -2.42 13.31 -0.86
C ARG A 299 -2.01 13.16 0.60
N LEU A 300 -2.93 12.69 1.42
CA LEU A 300 -2.74 12.57 2.86
C LEU A 300 -3.19 11.20 3.35
N ASP A 301 -2.29 10.50 4.04
CA ASP A 301 -2.59 9.24 4.73
C ASP A 301 -2.18 9.33 6.19
N VAL A 302 -3.19 9.37 7.06
CA VAL A 302 -3.08 9.45 8.52
C VAL A 302 -3.83 8.31 9.18
N SER A 303 -3.98 7.20 8.47
CA SER A 303 -4.67 6.01 8.97
C SER A 303 -4.01 5.49 10.24
N PHE A 304 -4.78 4.86 11.14
CA PHE A 304 -4.29 4.25 12.38
C PHE A 304 -3.51 5.23 13.28
N THR A 305 -3.95 6.50 13.31
CA THR A 305 -3.43 7.55 14.20
C THR A 305 -4.49 7.92 15.24
N GLY A 306 -4.13 8.79 16.19
CA GLY A 306 -5.02 9.29 17.24
C GLY A 306 -5.90 10.47 16.83
N ILE A 307 -6.10 10.71 15.53
CA ILE A 307 -6.91 11.82 15.00
C ILE A 307 -8.39 11.64 15.37
N ARG A 308 -9.03 12.73 15.80
CA ARG A 308 -10.42 12.78 16.24
C ARG A 308 -11.18 13.96 15.66
N ARG A 309 -10.60 15.15 15.70
CA ARG A 309 -11.23 16.42 15.27
C ARG A 309 -10.26 17.27 14.46
N PRO A 310 -9.96 16.87 13.22
CA PRO A 310 -9.04 17.60 12.35
C PRO A 310 -9.65 18.92 11.86
N ALA A 311 -9.59 19.98 12.67
CA ALA A 311 -10.24 21.27 12.40
C ALA A 311 -9.74 21.94 11.10
N THR A 312 -8.48 21.71 10.70
CA THR A 312 -7.92 22.31 9.48
C THR A 312 -8.25 21.54 8.20
N LEU A 313 -8.76 20.30 8.27
CA LEU A 313 -9.30 19.62 7.08
C LEU A 313 -10.44 20.43 6.44
N LEU A 314 -11.21 21.15 7.27
CA LEU A 314 -12.29 22.04 6.82
C LEU A 314 -11.83 23.14 5.85
N LYS A 315 -10.53 23.46 5.84
CA LYS A 315 -9.93 24.48 4.96
C LYS A 315 -9.29 23.86 3.71
N SER A 316 -9.11 22.54 3.68
CA SER A 316 -8.36 21.85 2.64
C SER A 316 -9.31 21.31 1.57
N THR A 317 -9.50 22.07 0.49
CA THR A 317 -10.44 21.72 -0.60
C THR A 317 -9.76 21.07 -1.81
N THR A 318 -8.43 20.98 -1.82
CA THR A 318 -7.64 20.54 -2.98
C THR A 318 -7.08 19.11 -2.86
N LEU A 319 -7.48 18.37 -1.82
CA LEU A 319 -7.04 16.98 -1.64
C LEU A 319 -7.63 16.07 -2.72
N GLU A 320 -6.75 15.36 -3.39
CA GLU A 320 -7.06 14.28 -4.34
C GLU A 320 -7.15 12.92 -3.65
N LYS A 321 -6.41 12.72 -2.54
CA LYS A 321 -6.41 11.48 -1.77
C LYS A 321 -6.45 11.77 -0.27
N LEU A 322 -7.43 11.18 0.41
CA LEU A 322 -7.56 11.24 1.86
C LEU A 322 -7.77 9.83 2.43
N SER A 323 -6.91 9.43 3.37
CA SER A 323 -7.06 8.18 4.12
C SER A 323 -7.10 8.44 5.63
N LEU A 324 -8.25 8.10 6.22
CA LEU A 324 -8.58 8.20 7.64
C LEU A 324 -8.89 6.83 8.25
N THR A 325 -8.48 5.75 7.58
CA THR A 325 -8.78 4.37 8.01
C THR A 325 -8.34 4.13 9.45
N SER A 326 -9.20 3.55 10.29
CA SER A 326 -8.93 3.27 11.71
C SER A 326 -8.52 4.50 12.52
N THR A 327 -9.15 5.65 12.27
CA THR A 327 -9.08 6.84 13.14
C THR A 327 -10.32 6.93 14.01
N ALA A 328 -10.27 7.72 15.07
CA ALA A 328 -11.39 7.94 16.00
C ALA A 328 -12.18 9.21 15.65
N ILE A 329 -12.23 9.57 14.36
CA ILE A 329 -12.99 10.73 13.87
C ILE A 329 -14.50 10.52 14.09
N ALA A 330 -15.15 11.53 14.65
CA ALA A 330 -16.60 11.51 14.84
C ALA A 330 -17.33 11.80 13.53
N SER A 331 -18.55 11.29 13.36
CA SER A 331 -19.34 11.41 12.14
C SER A 331 -19.54 12.87 11.69
N ALA A 332 -19.85 13.76 12.63
CA ALA A 332 -20.05 15.17 12.33
C ALA A 332 -18.77 15.85 11.83
N ASP A 333 -17.62 15.51 12.41
CA ASP A 333 -16.32 16.06 12.01
C ASP A 333 -15.87 15.50 10.67
N LEU A 334 -16.13 14.21 10.40
CA LEU A 334 -15.88 13.57 9.10
C LEU A 334 -16.68 14.25 7.99
N LEU A 335 -17.99 14.40 8.17
CA LEU A 335 -18.87 14.98 7.14
C LEU A 335 -18.45 16.40 6.81
N LYS A 336 -18.14 17.22 7.83
CA LYS A 336 -17.63 18.57 7.61
C LYS A 336 -16.24 18.57 6.95
N ALA A 337 -15.38 17.63 7.31
CA ALA A 337 -14.04 17.54 6.75
C ALA A 337 -14.04 17.23 5.26
N VAL A 338 -14.96 16.40 4.77
CA VAL A 338 -15.02 16.02 3.35
C VAL A 338 -15.93 16.94 2.51
N ASP A 339 -16.72 17.79 3.15
CA ASP A 339 -17.57 18.76 2.47
C ASP A 339 -16.72 19.73 1.63
N GLY A 340 -17.12 19.95 0.38
CA GLY A 340 -16.39 20.81 -0.56
C GLY A 340 -15.09 20.23 -1.18
N MET A 341 -14.70 18.98 -0.89
CA MET A 341 -13.54 18.33 -1.51
C MET A 341 -13.85 17.79 -2.92
N THR A 342 -14.05 18.69 -3.90
CA THR A 342 -14.48 18.32 -5.26
C THR A 342 -13.40 17.62 -6.09
N GLU A 343 -12.12 17.84 -5.76
CA GLU A 343 -10.97 17.23 -6.45
C GLU A 343 -10.65 15.81 -5.97
N LEU A 344 -11.42 15.28 -5.03
CA LEU A 344 -11.16 13.98 -4.40
C LEU A 344 -11.28 12.83 -5.41
N ARG A 345 -10.22 12.03 -5.51
CA ARG A 345 -10.12 10.83 -6.36
C ARG A 345 -10.10 9.55 -5.55
N THR A 346 -9.57 9.59 -4.34
CA THR A 346 -9.44 8.43 -3.46
C THR A 346 -9.83 8.78 -2.03
N LEU A 347 -10.79 8.04 -1.49
CA LEU A 347 -11.26 8.20 -0.11
C LEU A 347 -11.21 6.85 0.63
N SER A 348 -10.46 6.79 1.71
CA SER A 348 -10.34 5.58 2.54
C SER A 348 -10.78 5.83 3.97
N LEU A 349 -11.94 5.26 4.31
CA LEU A 349 -12.64 5.40 5.58
C LEU A 349 -12.90 4.02 6.21
N GLY A 350 -11.96 3.08 6.09
CA GLY A 350 -12.13 1.75 6.67
C GLY A 350 -12.11 1.78 8.20
N ALA A 351 -12.93 0.94 8.84
CA ALA A 351 -12.95 0.68 10.27
C ALA A 351 -12.87 1.94 11.17
N LEU A 352 -13.67 2.97 10.87
CA LEU A 352 -13.67 4.22 11.64
C LEU A 352 -14.23 4.05 13.05
N GLY A 353 -13.70 4.84 13.98
CA GLY A 353 -14.10 4.85 15.39
C GLY A 353 -13.16 4.07 16.31
N ARG A 354 -12.16 3.38 15.74
CA ARG A 354 -11.14 2.69 16.53
C ARG A 354 -10.10 3.68 17.06
N THR A 355 -9.83 3.66 18.36
CA THR A 355 -8.72 4.40 18.99
C THR A 355 -7.45 3.53 19.01
N GLY A 356 -6.31 4.12 18.63
CA GLY A 356 -5.05 3.40 18.44
C GLY A 356 -4.43 2.84 19.73
N GLY A 357 -4.00 1.60 19.65
CA GLY A 357 -3.02 0.91 20.49
C GLY A 357 -2.34 -0.17 19.63
N SER A 358 -1.09 -0.53 19.94
CA SER A 358 -0.33 -1.55 19.18
C SER A 358 -0.93 -2.96 19.26
N SER A 359 -1.89 -3.20 20.17
CA SER A 359 -2.71 -4.41 20.21
C SER A 359 -4.04 -4.18 19.49
N ILE A 360 -4.12 -4.74 18.27
CA ILE A 360 -5.35 -4.84 17.49
C ILE A 360 -6.24 -5.90 18.14
N ALA A 361 -6.93 -5.54 19.22
CA ALA A 361 -8.06 -6.33 19.70
C ALA A 361 -9.25 -6.10 18.76
N VAL A 362 -9.47 -7.05 17.86
CA VAL A 362 -10.69 -7.17 17.06
C VAL A 362 -11.78 -7.72 17.98
N ALA A 363 -12.78 -6.90 18.34
CA ALA A 363 -14.08 -7.40 18.83
C ALA A 363 -15.12 -6.30 19.14
N ASN A 364 -14.75 -5.04 19.36
CA ASN A 364 -15.73 -4.08 19.87
C ASN A 364 -16.40 -3.24 18.76
N THR A 365 -17.50 -3.74 18.20
CA THR A 365 -18.36 -2.99 17.26
C THR A 365 -18.88 -1.68 17.84
N SER A 366 -19.04 -1.56 19.17
CA SER A 366 -19.57 -0.33 19.80
C SER A 366 -18.71 0.91 19.55
N ALA A 367 -17.39 0.72 19.35
CA ALA A 367 -16.45 1.81 19.08
C ALA A 367 -16.59 2.40 17.66
N MET A 368 -17.23 1.71 16.72
CA MET A 368 -17.30 2.19 15.33
C MET A 368 -18.12 3.49 15.21
N THR A 369 -17.63 4.47 14.45
CA THR A 369 -18.31 5.77 14.27
C THR A 369 -19.11 5.85 12.97
N MET A 370 -18.78 5.04 11.96
CA MET A 370 -19.50 5.00 10.70
C MET A 370 -20.83 4.25 10.83
N THR A 371 -21.96 4.95 10.64
CA THR A 371 -23.34 4.45 10.75
C THR A 371 -24.12 4.67 9.45
N ASP A 372 -25.30 4.07 9.31
CA ASP A 372 -26.15 4.25 8.13
C ASP A 372 -26.59 5.71 7.91
N ASP A 373 -26.85 6.48 8.96
CA ASP A 373 -27.14 7.92 8.85
C ASP A 373 -25.92 8.72 8.37
N THR A 374 -24.74 8.40 8.91
CA THR A 374 -23.47 8.99 8.45
C THR A 374 -23.25 8.66 6.96
N LEU A 375 -23.46 7.40 6.56
CA LEU A 375 -23.30 6.95 5.19
C LEU A 375 -24.27 7.68 4.25
N LYS A 376 -25.55 7.82 4.62
CA LYS A 376 -26.53 8.55 3.82
C LYS A 376 -26.10 10.00 3.53
N LYS A 377 -25.63 10.71 4.56
CA LYS A 377 -25.14 12.09 4.42
C LYS A 377 -23.85 12.14 3.59
N LEU A 378 -22.94 11.20 3.83
CA LEU A 378 -21.69 11.08 3.08
C LEU A 378 -21.96 10.82 1.59
N SER A 379 -22.91 9.94 1.25
CA SER A 379 -23.31 9.67 -0.14
C SER A 379 -23.74 10.94 -0.87
N GLY A 380 -24.50 11.81 -0.19
CA GLY A 380 -24.92 13.10 -0.74
C GLY A 380 -23.74 14.03 -1.05
N ILE A 381 -22.73 14.07 -0.16
CA ILE A 381 -21.51 14.86 -0.39
C ILE A 381 -20.69 14.27 -1.54
N LEU A 382 -20.44 12.95 -1.52
CA LEU A 382 -19.58 12.28 -2.50
C LEU A 382 -20.19 12.23 -3.90
N ALA A 383 -21.52 12.33 -4.05
CA ALA A 383 -22.16 12.49 -5.34
C ALA A 383 -21.70 13.77 -6.09
N GLY A 384 -21.21 14.78 -5.36
CA GLY A 384 -20.60 15.98 -5.94
C GLY A 384 -19.15 15.79 -6.41
N CYS A 385 -18.46 14.73 -6.00
CA CYS A 385 -17.06 14.47 -6.33
C CYS A 385 -16.93 13.75 -7.69
N LYS A 386 -17.00 14.51 -8.79
CA LYS A 386 -16.99 13.99 -10.18
C LYS A 386 -15.75 13.18 -10.58
N HIS A 387 -14.65 13.32 -9.84
CA HIS A 387 -13.39 12.64 -10.11
C HIS A 387 -13.09 11.47 -9.16
N LEU A 388 -14.06 11.11 -8.31
CA LEU A 388 -13.91 10.04 -7.33
C LEU A 388 -13.81 8.67 -8.01
N LYS A 389 -12.63 8.05 -7.91
CA LYS A 389 -12.31 6.77 -8.56
C LYS A 389 -12.28 5.61 -7.57
N SER A 390 -11.93 5.87 -6.31
CA SER A 390 -11.71 4.81 -5.33
C SER A 390 -12.31 5.16 -3.98
N VAL A 391 -13.20 4.29 -3.48
CA VAL A 391 -13.78 4.41 -2.15
C VAL A 391 -13.60 3.12 -1.37
N ASN A 392 -13.15 3.26 -0.12
CA ASN A 392 -12.95 2.15 0.79
C ASN A 392 -13.67 2.38 2.11
N LEU A 393 -14.67 1.54 2.38
CA LEU A 393 -15.46 1.52 3.62
C LEU A 393 -15.23 0.21 4.42
N ALA A 394 -14.14 -0.51 4.14
CA ALA A 394 -13.90 -1.83 4.70
C ALA A 394 -13.90 -1.85 6.24
N GLY A 395 -14.53 -2.87 6.83
CA GLY A 395 -14.53 -3.11 8.27
C GLY A 395 -15.39 -2.15 9.10
N ASN A 396 -16.24 -1.33 8.47
CA ASN A 396 -17.25 -0.55 9.19
C ASN A 396 -18.46 -1.43 9.52
N THR A 397 -18.36 -2.21 10.59
CA THR A 397 -19.35 -3.24 10.97
C THR A 397 -20.71 -2.70 11.42
N LYS A 398 -20.85 -1.39 11.62
CA LYS A 398 -22.14 -0.72 11.92
C LYS A 398 -22.95 -0.34 10.67
N LEU A 399 -22.37 -0.43 9.48
CA LEU A 399 -23.11 -0.21 8.24
C LEU A 399 -24.05 -1.39 7.94
N GLY A 400 -25.24 -1.08 7.42
CA GLY A 400 -26.27 -2.06 7.10
C GLY A 400 -26.94 -2.68 8.33
N THR A 401 -26.78 -2.09 9.51
CA THR A 401 -27.38 -2.61 10.76
C THR A 401 -28.79 -2.08 10.97
N VAL A 402 -29.13 -0.92 10.40
CA VAL A 402 -30.48 -0.39 10.38
C VAL A 402 -31.17 -0.85 9.10
N THR A 403 -32.40 -1.30 9.21
CA THR A 403 -33.24 -1.61 8.05
C THR A 403 -33.45 -0.34 7.22
N GLY A 404 -32.83 -0.27 6.04
CA GLY A 404 -32.89 0.89 5.18
C GLY A 404 -32.10 0.73 3.89
N SER A 405 -32.25 1.67 2.98
CA SER A 405 -31.59 1.71 1.67
C SER A 405 -30.22 2.38 1.70
N SER A 406 -29.65 2.76 2.85
CA SER A 406 -28.40 3.56 2.95
C SER A 406 -27.24 2.98 2.12
N LEU A 407 -26.99 1.68 2.26
CA LEU A 407 -25.96 0.97 1.50
C LEU A 407 -26.34 0.89 0.02
N THR A 408 -27.58 0.55 -0.30
CA THR A 408 -28.08 0.49 -1.69
C THR A 408 -27.95 1.83 -2.38
N ASP A 409 -28.33 2.92 -1.70
CA ASP A 409 -28.24 4.29 -2.17
C ASP A 409 -26.78 4.72 -2.33
N PHE A 410 -25.90 4.35 -1.40
CA PHE A 410 -24.47 4.58 -1.54
C PHE A 410 -23.91 3.87 -2.77
N VAL A 411 -24.24 2.58 -2.98
CA VAL A 411 -23.80 1.82 -4.15
C VAL A 411 -24.33 2.47 -5.43
N ARG A 412 -25.60 2.90 -5.45
CA ARG A 412 -26.26 3.53 -6.61
C ARG A 412 -25.69 4.90 -6.99
N HIS A 413 -25.38 5.75 -6.01
CA HIS A 413 -24.96 7.13 -6.30
C HIS A 413 -23.45 7.32 -6.31
N VAL A 414 -22.70 6.47 -5.59
CA VAL A 414 -21.25 6.60 -5.43
C VAL A 414 -20.53 5.34 -5.91
N GLY A 415 -20.91 4.17 -5.41
CA GLY A 415 -20.20 2.91 -5.64
C GLY A 415 -20.05 2.54 -7.11
N ARG A 416 -21.16 2.56 -7.88
CA ARG A 416 -21.19 2.24 -9.31
C ARG A 416 -20.46 3.23 -10.21
N ASN A 417 -20.06 4.39 -9.69
CA ASN A 417 -19.31 5.40 -10.44
C ASN A 417 -17.79 5.32 -10.17
N CYS A 418 -17.36 4.45 -9.25
CA CYS A 418 -15.96 4.24 -8.89
C CYS A 418 -15.31 3.16 -9.77
N GLU A 419 -13.99 3.27 -9.97
CA GLU A 419 -13.15 2.20 -10.53
C GLU A 419 -12.79 1.14 -9.48
N VAL A 420 -12.69 1.54 -8.20
CA VAL A 420 -12.35 0.65 -7.08
C VAL A 420 -13.33 0.87 -5.93
N LEU A 421 -14.04 -0.19 -5.55
CA LEU A 421 -14.96 -0.18 -4.42
C LEU A 421 -14.59 -1.28 -3.43
N ASN A 422 -14.36 -0.91 -2.17
CA ASN A 422 -14.04 -1.85 -1.11
C ASN A 422 -15.05 -1.75 0.04
N LEU A 423 -15.88 -2.79 0.16
CA LEU A 423 -16.88 -2.97 1.21
C LEU A 423 -16.58 -4.20 2.09
N SER A 424 -15.37 -4.75 1.99
CA SER A 424 -14.96 -5.94 2.74
C SER A 424 -15.14 -5.76 4.25
N GLY A 425 -15.69 -6.75 4.95
CA GLY A 425 -15.92 -6.70 6.39
C GLY A 425 -17.04 -5.76 6.84
N VAL A 426 -17.86 -5.24 5.92
CA VAL A 426 -19.19 -4.73 6.26
C VAL A 426 -20.11 -5.93 6.45
N THR A 427 -20.10 -6.48 7.66
CA THR A 427 -20.68 -7.80 7.98
C THR A 427 -22.19 -7.91 7.73
N SER A 428 -22.91 -6.78 7.74
CA SER A 428 -24.36 -6.75 7.48
C SER A 428 -24.71 -6.45 6.01
N LEU A 429 -23.72 -6.31 5.13
CA LEU A 429 -23.95 -6.11 3.70
C LEU A 429 -24.46 -7.41 3.07
N ARG A 430 -25.66 -7.35 2.48
CA ARG A 430 -26.33 -8.46 1.79
C ARG A 430 -26.38 -8.23 0.28
N SER A 431 -26.69 -9.29 -0.46
CA SER A 431 -26.86 -9.25 -1.92
C SER A 431 -27.84 -8.16 -2.39
N SER A 432 -28.96 -7.95 -1.69
CA SER A 432 -29.94 -6.92 -2.03
C SER A 432 -29.41 -5.48 -1.92
N ASN A 433 -28.35 -5.25 -1.14
CA ASN A 433 -27.72 -3.93 -1.10
C ASN A 433 -26.96 -3.59 -2.39
N LEU A 434 -26.67 -4.59 -3.22
CA LEU A 434 -25.96 -4.42 -4.49
C LEU A 434 -26.89 -4.09 -5.66
N GLU A 435 -28.21 -4.08 -5.45
CA GLU A 435 -29.20 -3.66 -6.45
C GLU A 435 -28.89 -2.27 -7.06
N GLY A 436 -28.21 -1.40 -6.30
CA GLY A 436 -27.71 -0.11 -6.79
C GLY A 436 -26.72 -0.18 -7.96
N LEU A 437 -26.18 -1.36 -8.30
CA LEU A 437 -25.33 -1.57 -9.48
C LEU A 437 -26.13 -1.68 -10.79
N LEU A 438 -27.44 -1.93 -10.73
CA LEU A 438 -28.28 -2.02 -11.93
C LEU A 438 -28.38 -0.66 -12.63
N ALA A 439 -28.20 -0.68 -13.95
CA ALA A 439 -28.33 0.51 -14.80
C ALA A 439 -29.73 0.65 -15.43
N ASP A 440 -30.45 -0.47 -15.53
CA ASP A 440 -31.52 -0.66 -16.51
C ASP A 440 -32.80 0.13 -16.21
N ASP A 441 -33.10 0.42 -14.96
CA ASP A 441 -34.31 1.18 -14.60
C ASP A 441 -34.17 2.70 -14.83
N LEU A 442 -32.97 3.21 -15.13
CA LEU A 442 -32.65 4.64 -15.07
C LEU A 442 -31.79 5.19 -16.23
N ASN A 443 -31.53 4.42 -17.29
CA ASN A 443 -30.62 4.80 -18.39
C ASN A 443 -29.25 5.30 -17.93
N LEU A 444 -28.73 4.68 -16.87
CA LEU A 444 -27.45 5.08 -16.29
C LEU A 444 -26.28 4.53 -17.12
N PRO A 445 -25.12 5.21 -17.19
CA PRO A 445 -23.96 4.69 -17.90
C PRO A 445 -23.46 3.39 -17.26
N GLU A 446 -22.77 2.57 -18.05
CA GLU A 446 -22.10 1.37 -17.55
C GLU A 446 -21.12 1.71 -16.42
N SER A 447 -21.05 0.83 -15.44
CA SER A 447 -20.16 0.97 -14.28
C SER A 447 -18.69 0.85 -14.71
N PRO A 448 -17.81 1.82 -14.41
CA PRO A 448 -16.38 1.72 -14.67
C PRO A 448 -15.65 0.86 -13.63
N LEU A 449 -16.39 0.11 -12.79
CA LEU A 449 -15.83 -0.67 -11.70
C LEU A 449 -14.92 -1.78 -12.21
N ARG A 450 -13.65 -1.73 -11.80
CA ARG A 450 -12.59 -2.68 -12.15
C ARG A 450 -12.20 -3.57 -10.99
N VAL A 451 -12.26 -3.06 -9.77
CA VAL A 451 -11.94 -3.80 -8.55
C VAL A 451 -13.08 -3.70 -7.56
N PHE A 452 -13.69 -4.84 -7.24
CA PHE A 452 -14.76 -4.91 -6.25
C PHE A 452 -14.41 -5.88 -5.13
N LYS A 453 -14.35 -5.37 -3.90
CA LYS A 453 -13.98 -6.16 -2.72
C LYS A 453 -15.15 -6.29 -1.76
N LEU A 454 -15.57 -7.54 -1.54
CA LEU A 454 -16.70 -7.98 -0.73
C LEU A 454 -16.30 -9.08 0.27
N ASN A 455 -15.00 -9.20 0.56
CA ASN A 455 -14.49 -10.20 1.50
C ASN A 455 -15.18 -10.08 2.87
N ASN A 456 -15.59 -11.21 3.47
CA ASN A 456 -16.26 -11.28 4.77
C ASN A 456 -17.56 -10.43 4.84
N THR A 457 -18.42 -10.57 3.83
CA THR A 457 -19.78 -9.99 3.78
C THR A 457 -20.84 -11.10 3.75
N ASP A 458 -22.11 -10.74 3.88
CA ASP A 458 -23.25 -11.68 3.84
C ASP A 458 -23.80 -11.87 2.42
N VAL A 459 -22.97 -11.63 1.40
CA VAL A 459 -23.33 -11.76 -0.02
C VAL A 459 -23.40 -13.24 -0.42
N ASP A 460 -24.49 -13.61 -1.09
CA ASP A 460 -24.81 -14.92 -1.65
C ASP A 460 -25.05 -14.84 -3.17
N ASP A 461 -25.51 -15.93 -3.79
CA ASP A 461 -25.74 -16.03 -5.25
C ASP A 461 -26.75 -15.00 -5.77
N SER A 462 -27.64 -14.47 -4.92
CA SER A 462 -28.59 -13.42 -5.31
C SER A 462 -27.89 -12.13 -5.75
N ALA A 463 -26.59 -11.99 -5.52
CA ALA A 463 -25.79 -10.86 -5.99
C ALA A 463 -25.31 -11.00 -7.44
N ALA A 464 -25.32 -12.21 -7.99
CA ALA A 464 -24.87 -12.48 -9.36
C ALA A 464 -25.48 -11.55 -10.41
N PRO A 465 -26.80 -11.32 -10.48
CA PRO A 465 -27.39 -10.42 -11.48
C PRO A 465 -26.90 -8.97 -11.34
N TYR A 466 -26.59 -8.51 -10.12
CA TYR A 466 -26.12 -7.15 -9.87
C TYR A 466 -24.65 -6.98 -10.22
N ILE A 467 -23.80 -7.95 -9.89
CA ILE A 467 -22.35 -7.89 -10.17
C ILE A 467 -22.09 -8.06 -11.66
N SER A 468 -22.88 -8.90 -12.34
CA SER A 468 -22.75 -9.20 -13.78
C SER A 468 -22.91 -7.97 -14.68
N THR A 469 -23.52 -6.88 -14.20
CA THR A 469 -23.62 -5.62 -14.94
C THR A 469 -22.28 -4.87 -15.04
N CYS A 470 -21.31 -5.20 -14.17
CA CYS A 470 -20.00 -4.56 -14.14
C CYS A 470 -19.06 -5.21 -15.17
N ARG A 471 -19.28 -4.92 -16.46
CA ARG A 471 -18.53 -5.53 -17.59
C ARG A 471 -17.03 -5.23 -17.59
N SER A 472 -16.63 -4.11 -16.98
CA SER A 472 -15.22 -3.72 -16.83
C SER A 472 -14.51 -4.36 -15.63
N LEU A 473 -15.19 -5.23 -14.88
CA LEU A 473 -14.64 -5.81 -13.65
C LEU A 473 -13.46 -6.73 -13.96
N GLU A 474 -12.31 -6.46 -13.34
CA GLU A 474 -11.06 -7.21 -13.51
C GLU A 474 -10.67 -8.02 -12.27
N THR A 475 -11.07 -7.54 -11.09
CA THR A 475 -10.78 -8.19 -9.81
C THR A 475 -12.02 -8.23 -8.93
N LEU A 476 -12.38 -9.42 -8.47
CA LEU A 476 -13.46 -9.65 -7.53
C LEU A 476 -12.91 -10.39 -6.29
N GLU A 477 -13.16 -9.84 -5.11
CA GLU A 477 -12.82 -10.50 -3.85
C GLU A 477 -14.10 -10.85 -3.08
N VAL A 478 -14.40 -12.14 -2.93
CA VAL A 478 -15.59 -12.67 -2.22
C VAL A 478 -15.22 -13.77 -1.23
N GLY A 479 -13.97 -13.76 -0.78
CA GLY A 479 -13.48 -14.63 0.28
C GLY A 479 -14.26 -14.44 1.57
N GLY A 480 -14.71 -15.55 2.17
CA GLY A 480 -15.56 -15.54 3.36
C GLY A 480 -17.02 -15.12 3.12
N ALA A 481 -17.42 -14.82 1.87
CA ALA A 481 -18.83 -14.63 1.50
C ALA A 481 -19.56 -15.98 1.37
N LYS A 482 -20.88 -15.91 1.15
CA LYS A 482 -21.79 -17.07 1.02
C LYS A 482 -22.09 -17.47 -0.43
N ILE A 483 -21.43 -16.81 -1.40
CA ILE A 483 -21.57 -17.14 -2.82
C ILE A 483 -21.09 -18.57 -3.11
N THR A 484 -21.73 -19.24 -4.05
CA THR A 484 -21.46 -20.60 -4.49
C THR A 484 -20.85 -20.60 -5.89
N SER A 485 -20.51 -21.80 -6.39
CA SER A 485 -19.99 -21.95 -7.75
C SER A 485 -21.00 -21.48 -8.81
N GLU A 486 -22.29 -21.74 -8.61
CA GLU A 486 -23.36 -21.34 -9.55
C GLU A 486 -23.45 -19.81 -9.68
N GLY A 487 -23.53 -19.08 -8.56
CA GLY A 487 -23.55 -17.61 -8.61
C GLY A 487 -22.28 -17.01 -9.19
N LEU A 488 -21.11 -17.63 -8.97
CA LEU A 488 -19.85 -17.20 -9.59
C LEU A 488 -19.80 -17.47 -11.10
N TYR A 489 -20.42 -18.56 -11.55
CA TYR A 489 -20.56 -18.88 -12.97
C TYR A 489 -21.39 -17.81 -13.69
N ASP A 490 -22.52 -17.41 -13.11
CA ASP A 490 -23.34 -16.31 -13.63
C ASP A 490 -22.55 -14.99 -13.71
N ILE A 491 -21.77 -14.67 -12.68
CA ILE A 491 -20.89 -13.48 -12.68
C ILE A 491 -19.86 -13.54 -13.80
N LEU A 492 -19.24 -14.71 -14.03
CA LEU A 492 -18.21 -14.87 -15.06
C LEU A 492 -18.77 -14.74 -16.48
N ASP A 493 -20.06 -15.05 -16.69
CA ASP A 493 -20.74 -14.84 -17.97
C ASP A 493 -20.95 -13.35 -18.27
N GLY A 494 -21.27 -12.54 -17.26
CA GLY A 494 -21.43 -11.09 -17.40
C GLY A 494 -20.11 -10.31 -17.40
N CYS A 495 -19.14 -10.72 -16.56
CA CYS A 495 -17.87 -10.04 -16.33
C CYS A 495 -16.71 -10.70 -17.12
N THR A 496 -16.74 -10.57 -18.44
CA THR A 496 -15.75 -11.19 -19.34
C THR A 496 -14.30 -10.70 -19.13
N MET A 497 -14.11 -9.51 -18.55
CA MET A 497 -12.80 -8.94 -18.22
C MET A 497 -12.21 -9.43 -16.88
N LEU A 498 -12.96 -10.21 -16.11
CA LEU A 498 -12.56 -10.65 -14.76
C LEU A 498 -11.32 -11.54 -14.85
N GLN A 499 -10.24 -11.19 -14.18
CA GLN A 499 -8.95 -11.90 -14.27
C GLN A 499 -8.48 -12.46 -12.93
N ARG A 500 -8.91 -11.85 -11.83
CA ARG A 500 -8.46 -12.19 -10.47
C ARG A 500 -9.67 -12.40 -9.58
N LEU A 501 -9.74 -13.56 -8.96
CA LEU A 501 -10.82 -13.94 -8.07
C LEU A 501 -10.25 -14.46 -6.75
N ASP A 502 -10.61 -13.81 -5.64
CA ASP A 502 -10.28 -14.29 -4.29
C ASP A 502 -11.48 -15.04 -3.70
N LEU A 503 -11.29 -16.35 -3.51
CA LEU A 503 -12.27 -17.27 -2.94
C LEU A 503 -11.83 -17.79 -1.56
N THR A 504 -10.85 -17.14 -0.93
CA THR A 504 -10.30 -17.57 0.36
C THR A 504 -11.41 -17.71 1.39
N SER A 505 -11.53 -18.88 2.04
CA SER A 505 -12.60 -19.17 3.01
C SER A 505 -14.06 -19.03 2.49
N CYS A 506 -14.28 -18.97 1.18
CA CYS A 506 -15.62 -18.99 0.58
C CYS A 506 -16.20 -20.41 0.63
N ARG A 507 -17.09 -20.69 1.59
CA ARG A 507 -17.58 -22.05 1.87
C ARG A 507 -18.48 -22.64 0.79
N GLY A 508 -19.13 -21.79 -0.02
CA GLY A 508 -19.98 -22.23 -1.13
C GLY A 508 -19.20 -22.76 -2.34
N VAL A 509 -17.87 -22.61 -2.36
CA VAL A 509 -16.99 -23.13 -3.42
C VAL A 509 -16.13 -24.29 -2.89
N PRO A 510 -16.09 -25.44 -3.59
CA PRO A 510 -15.22 -26.56 -3.24
C PRO A 510 -13.76 -26.14 -3.10
N LEU A 511 -13.11 -26.58 -2.01
CA LEU A 511 -11.70 -26.23 -1.71
C LEU A 511 -10.75 -26.50 -2.87
N THR A 512 -10.99 -27.61 -3.61
CA THR A 512 -10.19 -28.05 -4.75
C THR A 512 -10.26 -27.09 -5.94
N GLN A 513 -11.38 -26.38 -6.11
CA GLN A 513 -11.61 -25.49 -7.25
C GLN A 513 -11.16 -24.05 -7.00
N ARG A 514 -10.93 -23.64 -5.74
CA ARG A 514 -10.73 -22.22 -5.42
C ARG A 514 -9.53 -21.55 -6.10
N ARG A 515 -8.46 -22.30 -6.41
CA ARG A 515 -7.24 -21.76 -7.05
C ARG A 515 -7.33 -21.79 -8.57
N ASN A 516 -8.09 -22.71 -9.12
CA ASN A 516 -8.25 -22.91 -10.56
C ASN A 516 -9.72 -22.78 -10.98
N PHE A 517 -10.45 -21.88 -10.33
CA PHE A 517 -11.89 -21.72 -10.52
C PHE A 517 -12.25 -21.38 -11.97
N PHE A 518 -11.38 -20.63 -12.66
CA PHE A 518 -11.55 -20.36 -14.09
C PHE A 518 -11.47 -21.64 -14.95
N GLU A 519 -10.63 -22.62 -14.61
CA GLU A 519 -10.57 -23.91 -15.32
C GLU A 519 -11.87 -24.69 -15.09
N ALA A 520 -12.31 -24.79 -13.83
CA ALA A 520 -13.57 -25.45 -13.49
C ALA A 520 -14.79 -24.78 -14.16
N TYR A 521 -14.77 -23.46 -14.32
CA TYR A 521 -15.79 -22.70 -15.07
C TYR A 521 -15.84 -23.10 -16.55
N TYR A 522 -14.68 -23.27 -17.20
CA TYR A 522 -14.63 -23.69 -18.60
C TYR A 522 -15.06 -25.15 -18.77
N GLU A 523 -14.64 -26.05 -17.87
CA GLU A 523 -15.06 -27.46 -17.88
C GLU A 523 -16.57 -27.61 -17.69
N ALA A 524 -17.20 -26.75 -16.89
CA ALA A 524 -18.66 -26.76 -16.71
C ALA A 524 -19.44 -26.23 -17.93
N ARG A 525 -18.78 -25.52 -18.86
CA ARG A 525 -19.38 -24.89 -20.05
C ARG A 525 -18.98 -25.54 -21.38
N SER A 526 -18.03 -26.48 -21.34
CA SER A 526 -17.70 -27.37 -22.45
C SER A 526 -18.66 -28.55 -22.52
#